data_AF-A0A8C4ZXD7-F1
#
_entry.id   AF-A0A8C4ZXD7-F1
#
_cell.length_a   1.000
_cell.length_b   1.000
_cell.length_c   1.000
_cell.angle_alpha   90.00
_cell.angle_beta   90.00
_cell.angle_gamma   90.00
#
_symmetry.space_group_name_H-M   'P 1'
#
loop_
_entity.id
_entity.type
_entity.pdbx_description
1 polymer ?
#
loop_
_entity_poly.entity_id
_entity_poly.type
_entity_poly.pdbx_seq_one_letter_code
_entity_poly.pdbx_strand_id
1 'polypeptide(L)'
;MRRLGCTTVRTIQTRSQGITFHKFPKEKQLRRQWEVAVKRDNFSANERSMLCSQHFQPEDFDRTGQIVRLRDGTKPSVFSFPTHLKRKVAARTTQASRKAEASLVIDCSLQSLQVTEPSPTYLEHTYALPPSPTLLKTRLNEALARVESLEKEMRNSKAREWRVKKTVCCLLEDLRGKNLINEELQERLDLYSDLPLGLLSKQGHESTKEQREFALTLHLHGPKAYSYLRESLHLHLPHPHTLQRWMSSVDSKPGLNTMMLDMLRRKREEDPVKYGRVALMLDGMAIRKHVQYSPHSQKMTGFVDMGDGLNETDIATEALVFMVVGLQGHWKAPIAYYLTKSLTPDTQKVLLVHALEALHERGIRVMSLTMDGHASNISMFNQLGCQLKANPCEPLKTFFPHPATGKRVFVMMDACHMLKLARNMLQAYSPICSRTGLINWDYVVCLNDIQTKKGLHAANRVTEKHIQFDSQKMKVSLAAQTLSRSVAVALRTLRDLGYPRFTLCQATAEFIEMIDRLFDIMNSRNPRAKGFKAPLGSLIWTRSVELLSRGREYLISLVMKDGTPLHRSKRYK
;
A
#
# COMPACT_ATOMS: atom_id res chain seq x y z
N MET A 1 -9.83 35.82 -55.22
CA MET A 1 -10.14 35.27 -53.87
C MET A 1 -9.01 34.35 -53.43
N ARG A 2 -8.07 34.84 -52.61
CA ARG A 2 -6.90 34.06 -52.16
C ARG A 2 -7.33 33.14 -51.01
N ARG A 3 -7.10 31.82 -51.16
CA ARG A 3 -7.45 30.78 -50.19
C ARG A 3 -6.74 31.06 -48.85
N LEU A 4 -7.50 31.28 -47.78
CA LEU A 4 -7.02 31.44 -46.39
C LEU A 4 -6.62 30.07 -45.83
N GLY A 5 -5.55 29.48 -46.37
CA GLY A 5 -5.15 28.14 -46.00
C GLY A 5 -3.71 27.81 -46.38
N CYS A 6 -3.01 27.13 -45.48
CA CYS A 6 -1.70 26.56 -45.77
C CYS A 6 -1.79 25.61 -46.98
N THR A 7 -0.93 25.85 -47.99
CA THR A 7 -0.84 25.06 -49.23
C THR A 7 0.23 23.97 -49.16
N THR A 8 0.93 23.86 -48.03
CA THR A 8 2.02 22.89 -47.84
C THR A 8 1.44 21.49 -47.68
N VAL A 9 1.70 20.61 -48.65
CA VAL A 9 1.25 19.21 -48.67
C VAL A 9 2.42 18.30 -48.35
N ARG A 10 2.16 17.17 -47.70
CA ARG A 10 3.18 16.17 -47.34
C ARG A 10 3.72 15.47 -48.60
N THR A 11 4.83 15.96 -49.14
CA THR A 11 5.57 15.37 -50.29
C THR A 11 7.03 15.08 -49.92
N ILE A 12 7.72 14.28 -50.74
CA ILE A 12 9.16 13.97 -50.55
C ILE A 12 10.01 15.25 -50.52
N GLN A 13 9.69 16.24 -51.36
CA GLN A 13 10.36 17.55 -51.39
C GLN A 13 10.16 18.37 -50.10
N THR A 14 8.95 18.36 -49.51
CA THR A 14 8.74 19.06 -48.22
C THR A 14 9.48 18.40 -47.06
N ARG A 15 9.72 17.08 -47.14
CA ARG A 15 10.49 16.35 -46.15
C ARG A 15 11.99 16.64 -46.25
N SER A 16 12.53 16.81 -47.46
CA SER A 16 13.92 17.24 -47.66
C SER A 16 14.15 18.70 -47.22
N GLN A 17 13.09 19.51 -47.15
CA GLN A 17 13.10 20.87 -46.57
C GLN A 17 12.91 20.90 -45.04
N GLY A 18 12.86 19.75 -44.37
CA GLY A 18 12.74 19.66 -42.91
C GLY A 18 11.35 19.99 -42.34
N ILE A 19 10.31 20.08 -43.19
CA ILE A 19 8.94 20.37 -42.75
C ILE A 19 8.31 19.08 -42.19
N THR A 20 7.80 19.16 -40.96
CA THR A 20 7.11 18.05 -40.29
C THR A 20 5.61 18.34 -40.16
N PHE A 21 4.80 17.29 -40.04
CA PHE A 21 3.34 17.40 -39.97
C PHE A 21 2.83 16.81 -38.66
N HIS A 22 2.07 17.60 -37.91
CA HIS A 22 1.56 17.25 -36.59
C HIS A 22 0.05 17.09 -36.62
N LYS A 23 -0.44 15.99 -36.03
CA LYS A 23 -1.87 15.71 -35.93
C LYS A 23 -2.53 16.63 -34.91
N PHE A 24 -3.80 16.93 -35.13
CA PHE A 24 -4.59 17.68 -34.14
C PHE A 24 -4.67 16.91 -32.81
N PRO A 25 -4.60 17.60 -31.66
CA PRO A 25 -4.67 16.96 -30.34
C PRO A 25 -5.96 16.15 -30.14
N LYS A 26 -5.86 15.03 -29.39
CA LYS A 26 -7.05 14.25 -28.97
C LYS A 26 -7.87 14.97 -27.91
N GLU A 27 -7.24 15.85 -27.13
CA GLU A 27 -7.90 16.62 -26.08
C GLU A 27 -8.87 17.67 -26.66
N LYS A 28 -10.15 17.59 -26.27
CA LYS A 28 -11.25 18.38 -26.85
C LYS A 28 -11.04 19.90 -26.74
N GLN A 29 -10.45 20.37 -25.64
CA GLN A 29 -10.22 21.80 -25.41
C GLN A 29 -9.08 22.35 -26.28
N LEU A 30 -7.93 21.66 -26.32
CA LEU A 30 -6.79 22.07 -27.12
C LEU A 30 -7.09 21.94 -28.63
N ARG A 31 -7.83 20.91 -29.04
CA ARG A 31 -8.30 20.75 -30.42
C ARG A 31 -9.17 21.92 -30.88
N ARG A 32 -10.13 22.35 -30.04
CA ARG A 32 -10.95 23.54 -30.31
C ARG A 32 -10.12 24.81 -30.45
N GLN A 33 -9.07 24.96 -29.63
CA GLN A 33 -8.17 26.12 -29.73
C GLN A 33 -7.38 26.11 -31.04
N TRP A 34 -6.96 24.95 -31.53
CA TRP A 34 -6.32 24.82 -32.84
C TRP A 34 -7.31 25.09 -34.00
N GLU A 35 -8.55 24.59 -33.91
CA GLU A 35 -9.61 24.88 -34.90
C GLU A 35 -9.87 26.38 -35.02
N VAL A 36 -9.97 27.08 -33.88
CA VAL A 36 -10.14 28.55 -33.82
C VAL A 36 -8.92 29.28 -34.39
N ALA A 37 -7.70 28.80 -34.10
CA ALA A 37 -6.46 29.42 -34.57
C ALA A 37 -6.29 29.37 -36.09
N VAL A 38 -6.77 28.29 -36.73
CA VAL A 38 -6.73 28.13 -38.20
C VAL A 38 -7.68 29.09 -38.92
N LYS A 39 -8.70 29.63 -38.22
CA LYS A 39 -9.67 30.63 -38.74
C LYS A 39 -10.24 30.29 -40.13
N ARG A 40 -10.64 29.01 -40.32
CA ARG A 40 -11.39 28.57 -41.49
C ARG A 40 -12.87 28.46 -41.12
N ASP A 41 -13.73 29.08 -41.90
CA ASP A 41 -15.17 29.01 -41.69
C ASP A 41 -15.66 27.55 -41.81
N ASN A 42 -16.47 27.13 -40.85
CA ASN A 42 -17.08 25.79 -40.76
C ASN A 42 -16.10 24.60 -40.77
N PHE A 43 -14.83 24.79 -40.37
CA PHE A 43 -13.87 23.70 -40.25
C PHE A 43 -13.93 23.00 -38.88
N SER A 44 -14.09 21.67 -38.87
CA SER A 44 -13.89 20.81 -37.70
C SER A 44 -12.85 19.74 -37.99
N ALA A 45 -11.90 19.57 -37.08
CA ALA A 45 -10.78 18.67 -37.25
C ALA A 45 -11.18 17.21 -37.00
N ASN A 46 -10.96 16.36 -38.01
CA ASN A 46 -11.09 14.91 -37.91
C ASN A 46 -9.76 14.23 -37.50
N GLU A 47 -9.77 12.93 -37.24
CA GLU A 47 -8.58 12.18 -36.77
C GLU A 47 -7.39 12.16 -37.76
N ARG A 48 -7.64 12.52 -39.03
CA ARG A 48 -6.64 12.59 -40.09
C ARG A 48 -6.15 14.02 -40.35
N SER A 49 -6.72 15.02 -39.66
CA SER A 49 -6.35 16.42 -39.81
C SER A 49 -4.94 16.67 -39.25
N MET A 50 -4.10 17.33 -40.05
CA MET A 50 -2.72 17.64 -39.71
C MET A 50 -2.39 19.10 -40.04
N LEU A 51 -1.45 19.68 -39.30
CA LEU A 51 -0.92 21.02 -39.53
C LEU A 51 0.61 20.93 -39.67
N CYS A 52 1.20 21.67 -40.61
CA CYS A 52 2.64 21.66 -40.82
C CYS A 52 3.38 22.47 -39.75
N SER A 53 4.67 22.17 -39.55
CA SER A 53 5.53 22.79 -38.54
C SER A 53 5.73 24.30 -38.73
N GLN A 54 5.44 24.86 -39.91
CA GLN A 54 5.55 26.30 -40.20
C GLN A 54 4.59 27.19 -39.40
N HIS A 55 3.57 26.61 -38.76
CA HIS A 55 2.59 27.34 -37.96
C HIS A 55 2.92 27.41 -36.46
N PHE A 56 4.08 26.87 -36.07
CA PHE A 56 4.56 26.80 -34.70
C PHE A 56 5.91 27.50 -34.59
N GLN A 57 6.22 28.01 -33.41
CA GLN A 57 7.51 28.65 -33.16
C GLN A 57 8.59 27.59 -32.91
N PRO A 58 9.88 27.86 -33.17
CA PRO A 58 10.97 26.90 -32.95
C PRO A 58 11.04 26.35 -31.51
N GLU A 59 10.61 27.12 -30.51
CA GLU A 59 10.62 26.77 -29.09
C GLU A 59 9.51 25.80 -28.69
N ASP A 60 8.45 25.71 -29.50
CA ASP A 60 7.31 24.82 -29.30
C ASP A 60 7.67 23.34 -29.59
N PHE A 61 8.84 23.10 -30.19
CA PHE A 61 9.31 21.76 -30.53
C PHE A 61 10.21 21.18 -29.44
N ASP A 62 9.96 19.91 -29.13
CA ASP A 62 10.86 19.06 -28.37
C ASP A 62 11.70 18.21 -29.33
N ARG A 63 13.03 18.41 -29.26
CA ARG A 63 14.04 17.74 -30.10
C ARG A 63 14.91 16.75 -29.32
N THR A 64 14.58 16.45 -28.06
CA THR A 64 15.38 15.58 -27.19
C THR A 64 15.35 14.09 -27.58
N GLY A 65 14.51 13.68 -28.55
CA GLY A 65 14.42 12.29 -29.04
C GLY A 65 14.58 12.14 -30.56
N GLN A 66 14.52 10.90 -31.06
CA GLN A 66 14.67 10.56 -32.49
C GLN A 66 13.58 11.12 -33.43
N ILE A 67 12.45 11.60 -32.89
CA ILE A 67 11.33 12.20 -33.64
C ILE A 67 11.00 13.56 -33.02
N VAL A 68 10.91 14.60 -33.85
CA VAL A 68 10.48 15.96 -33.44
C VAL A 68 9.00 15.94 -33.06
N ARG A 69 8.69 16.34 -31.82
CA ARG A 69 7.31 16.43 -31.30
C ARG A 69 7.00 17.85 -30.85
N LEU A 70 5.73 18.21 -30.81
CA LEU A 70 5.29 19.46 -30.19
C LEU A 70 5.19 19.25 -28.67
N ARG A 71 5.61 20.25 -27.90
CA ARG A 71 5.44 20.25 -26.43
C ARG A 71 3.96 20.25 -26.06
N ASP A 72 3.63 19.68 -24.90
CA ASP A 72 2.26 19.60 -24.42
C ASP A 72 1.65 21.00 -24.22
N GLY A 73 0.42 21.20 -24.70
CA GLY A 73 -0.31 22.46 -24.57
C GLY A 73 0.04 23.55 -25.60
N THR A 74 0.95 23.27 -26.55
CA THR A 74 1.32 24.21 -27.63
C THR A 74 0.16 24.54 -28.55
N LYS A 75 0.15 25.77 -29.07
CA LYS A 75 -0.93 26.28 -29.94
C LYS A 75 -0.30 26.95 -31.17
N PRO A 76 -0.82 26.69 -32.38
CA PRO A 76 -0.30 27.34 -33.57
C PRO A 76 -0.57 28.84 -33.48
N SER A 77 0.48 29.63 -33.64
CA SER A 77 0.45 31.09 -33.48
C SER A 77 0.95 31.83 -34.71
N VAL A 78 1.62 31.13 -35.63
CA VAL A 78 2.24 31.72 -36.82
C VAL A 78 1.29 31.58 -38.02
N PHE A 79 0.52 32.64 -38.30
CA PHE A 79 -0.37 32.75 -39.45
C PHE A 79 -0.27 34.13 -40.11
N SER A 80 -0.11 34.18 -41.43
CA SER A 80 -0.07 35.42 -42.22
C SER A 80 -1.48 35.90 -42.59
N PHE A 81 -2.25 36.38 -41.62
CA PHE A 81 -3.60 36.92 -41.88
C PHE A 81 -3.57 38.36 -42.47
N PRO A 82 -4.49 38.71 -43.39
CA PRO A 82 -4.69 40.08 -43.87
C PRO A 82 -4.95 41.09 -42.75
N THR A 83 -4.58 42.36 -42.97
CA THR A 83 -4.59 43.44 -41.96
C THR A 83 -5.94 43.69 -41.28
N HIS A 84 -7.06 43.38 -41.94
CA HIS A 84 -8.42 43.52 -41.38
C HIS A 84 -8.82 42.41 -40.39
N LEU A 85 -8.05 41.31 -40.28
CA LEU A 85 -8.29 40.22 -39.32
C LEU A 85 -7.32 40.24 -38.12
N LYS A 86 -6.47 41.27 -38.02
CA LYS A 86 -5.61 41.53 -36.87
C LYS A 86 -6.37 42.39 -35.85
N ARG A 87 -6.57 41.87 -34.63
CA ARG A 87 -7.22 42.61 -33.54
C ARG A 87 -6.33 43.81 -33.15
N LYS A 88 -6.83 45.04 -33.34
CA LYS A 88 -6.18 46.24 -32.78
C LYS A 88 -6.29 46.18 -31.25
N VAL A 89 -5.16 46.00 -30.57
CA VAL A 89 -5.07 46.24 -29.13
C VAL A 89 -4.68 47.71 -28.96
N ALA A 90 -5.59 48.52 -28.43
CA ALA A 90 -5.26 49.87 -28.01
C ALA A 90 -4.36 49.80 -26.77
N ALA A 91 -3.09 50.15 -26.92
CA ALA A 91 -2.16 50.24 -25.80
C ALA A 91 -2.47 51.51 -24.99
N ARG A 92 -3.04 51.35 -23.79
CA ARG A 92 -3.01 52.41 -22.76
C ARG A 92 -1.64 52.34 -22.09
N THR A 93 -0.73 53.22 -22.49
CA THR A 93 0.61 53.34 -21.92
C THR A 93 0.51 53.95 -20.52
N THR A 94 0.57 53.14 -19.47
CA THR A 94 0.72 53.62 -18.10
C THR A 94 2.20 53.83 -17.77
N GLN A 95 2.52 54.78 -16.89
CA GLN A 95 3.87 55.22 -16.52
C GLN A 95 4.82 54.08 -16.08
N ALA A 96 4.27 52.94 -15.63
CA ALA A 96 5.01 51.72 -15.31
C ALA A 96 5.71 51.06 -16.53
N SER A 97 5.19 51.24 -17.75
CA SER A 97 5.79 50.68 -18.99
C SER A 97 7.06 51.43 -19.42
N ARG A 98 7.14 52.75 -19.20
CA ARG A 98 8.33 53.56 -19.55
C ARG A 98 9.53 53.26 -18.65
N LYS A 99 9.30 52.79 -17.41
CA LYS A 99 10.38 52.49 -16.45
C LYS A 99 11.06 51.14 -16.70
N ALA A 100 10.38 50.21 -17.39
CA ALA A 100 10.92 48.90 -17.75
C ALA A 100 11.79 48.93 -19.02
N GLU A 101 11.50 49.83 -19.98
CA GLU A 101 12.32 50.01 -21.19
C GLU A 101 13.63 50.77 -20.93
N ALA A 102 13.66 51.67 -19.94
CA ALA A 102 14.85 52.43 -19.57
C ALA A 102 15.98 51.59 -18.93
N SER A 103 15.70 50.36 -18.49
CA SER A 103 16.68 49.46 -17.86
C SER A 103 17.38 48.52 -18.84
N LEU A 104 17.08 48.59 -20.15
CA LEU A 104 17.53 47.63 -21.16
C LEU A 104 18.62 48.15 -22.13
N VAL A 105 19.25 49.30 -21.85
CA VAL A 105 20.32 49.83 -22.72
C VAL A 105 21.58 50.16 -21.91
N ILE A 106 22.54 49.23 -21.87
CA ILE A 106 23.99 49.51 -22.02
C ILE A 106 24.62 48.33 -22.79
N ASP A 107 25.44 48.69 -23.78
CA ASP A 107 26.02 47.88 -24.86
C ASP A 107 27.54 47.64 -24.65
N CYS A 108 28.04 46.58 -25.31
CA CYS A 108 29.39 46.24 -25.80
C CYS A 108 30.69 46.53 -24.99
N SER A 109 31.49 45.48 -24.75
CA SER A 109 32.74 45.17 -25.51
C SER A 109 33.69 44.19 -24.77
N LEU A 110 34.24 43.21 -25.53
CA LEU A 110 35.58 42.54 -25.50
C LEU A 110 36.21 42.18 -24.12
N GLN A 111 36.81 41.02 -23.86
CA GLN A 111 37.74 40.21 -24.66
C GLN A 111 37.98 38.86 -23.96
N SER A 112 38.42 37.86 -24.72
CA SER A 112 38.71 36.49 -24.28
C SER A 112 39.86 36.39 -23.27
N LEU A 113 39.89 35.35 -22.42
CA LEU A 113 41.10 34.54 -22.14
C LEU A 113 40.72 33.22 -21.44
N GLN A 114 41.32 32.14 -21.91
CA GLN A 114 41.22 30.77 -21.43
C GLN A 114 42.13 30.55 -20.19
N VAL A 115 41.83 29.53 -19.37
CA VAL A 115 42.72 28.40 -18.98
C VAL A 115 42.03 27.50 -17.94
N THR A 116 42.10 26.20 -18.25
CA THR A 116 41.77 24.89 -17.60
C THR A 116 42.13 24.74 -16.11
N GLU A 117 41.72 23.78 -15.27
CA GLU A 117 40.85 22.57 -15.12
C GLU A 117 41.01 22.10 -13.61
N PRO A 118 40.57 20.93 -13.07
CA PRO A 118 39.20 20.47 -12.81
C PRO A 118 38.94 19.87 -11.38
N SER A 119 37.71 20.02 -10.86
CA SER A 119 36.93 19.03 -10.04
C SER A 119 37.43 18.53 -8.64
N PRO A 120 36.66 17.73 -7.87
CA PRO A 120 35.37 18.07 -7.24
C PRO A 120 35.29 17.60 -5.76
N THR A 121 34.69 18.37 -4.84
CA THR A 121 34.18 17.79 -3.58
C THR A 121 33.03 18.61 -2.98
N TYR A 122 31.86 17.98 -2.92
CA TYR A 122 30.81 18.06 -1.90
C TYR A 122 30.66 19.36 -1.07
N LEU A 123 29.55 20.08 -1.28
CA LEU A 123 28.62 20.40 -0.19
C LEU A 123 27.26 20.82 -0.76
N GLU A 124 26.28 19.94 -0.65
CA GLU A 124 24.88 20.33 -0.44
C GLU A 124 24.86 21.30 0.74
N HIS A 125 24.26 22.49 0.61
CA HIS A 125 23.50 23.21 1.64
C HIS A 125 23.13 24.61 1.12
N THR A 126 21.97 24.69 0.47
CA THR A 126 21.29 25.95 0.12
C THR A 126 20.65 26.58 1.37
N TYR A 127 21.47 26.92 2.37
CA TYR A 127 21.07 27.66 3.57
C TYR A 127 22.08 28.75 3.97
N ALA A 128 23.13 28.97 3.17
CA ALA A 128 24.11 30.01 3.46
C ALA A 128 23.46 31.39 3.43
N LEU A 129 23.44 32.07 4.59
CA LEU A 129 23.06 33.48 4.69
C LEU A 129 24.02 34.30 3.82
N PRO A 130 23.50 35.19 2.93
CA PRO A 130 24.35 36.08 2.16
C PRO A 130 25.29 36.88 3.08
N PRO A 131 26.55 37.12 2.67
CA PRO A 131 27.58 37.72 3.52
C PRO A 131 27.34 39.20 3.86
N SER A 132 26.27 39.82 3.34
CA SER A 132 25.95 41.22 3.56
C SER A 132 24.52 41.40 4.12
N PRO A 133 24.35 42.11 5.25
CA PRO A 133 23.05 42.43 5.85
C PRO A 133 22.09 43.14 4.89
N THR A 134 22.60 43.94 3.94
CA THR A 134 21.77 44.66 2.97
C THR A 134 21.15 43.72 1.94
N LEU A 135 21.89 42.69 1.52
CA LEU A 135 21.42 41.68 0.56
C LEU A 135 20.37 40.73 1.17
N LEU A 136 20.46 40.49 2.47
CA LEU A 136 19.43 39.77 3.23
C LEU A 136 18.14 40.58 3.33
N LYS A 137 18.25 41.88 3.63
CA LYS A 137 17.09 42.77 3.75
C LYS A 137 16.35 42.93 2.42
N THR A 138 17.05 43.02 1.29
CA THR A 138 16.42 43.07 -0.04
C THR A 138 15.69 41.76 -0.37
N ARG A 139 16.32 40.59 -0.15
CA ARG A 139 15.66 39.29 -0.35
C ARG A 139 14.43 39.10 0.53
N LEU A 140 14.49 39.56 1.78
CA LEU A 140 13.35 39.52 2.69
C LEU A 140 12.20 40.40 2.18
N ASN A 141 12.50 41.63 1.75
CA ASN A 141 11.49 42.53 1.19
C ASN A 141 10.86 41.99 -0.11
N GLU A 142 11.66 41.39 -0.98
CA GLU A 142 11.17 40.72 -2.20
C GLU A 142 10.28 39.52 -1.88
N ALA A 143 10.68 38.70 -0.89
CA ALA A 143 9.86 37.58 -0.44
C ALA A 143 8.54 38.05 0.18
N LEU A 144 8.57 39.10 1.01
CA LEU A 144 7.37 39.69 1.61
C LEU A 144 6.41 40.26 0.56
N ALA A 145 6.93 41.01 -0.44
CA ALA A 145 6.11 41.53 -1.54
C ALA A 145 5.49 40.40 -2.37
N ARG A 146 6.22 39.29 -2.57
CA ARG A 146 5.72 38.12 -3.28
C ARG A 146 4.60 37.40 -2.50
N VAL A 147 4.74 37.29 -1.18
CA VAL A 147 3.68 36.73 -0.31
C VAL A 147 2.42 37.59 -0.40
N GLU A 148 2.54 38.92 -0.28
CA GLU A 148 1.40 39.83 -0.34
C GLU A 148 0.66 39.75 -1.71
N SER A 149 1.41 39.64 -2.81
CA SER A 149 0.85 39.43 -4.15
C SER A 149 0.07 38.10 -4.25
N LEU A 150 0.65 37.00 -3.76
CA LEU A 150 0.02 35.68 -3.78
C LEU A 150 -1.23 35.62 -2.90
N GLU A 151 -1.21 36.27 -1.74
CA GLU A 151 -2.39 36.38 -0.87
C GLU A 151 -3.54 37.15 -1.54
N LYS A 152 -3.21 38.19 -2.31
CA LYS A 152 -4.19 38.95 -3.09
C LYS A 152 -4.77 38.10 -4.24
N GLU A 153 -3.94 37.35 -4.95
CA GLU A 153 -4.40 36.41 -5.99
C GLU A 153 -5.31 35.31 -5.42
N MET A 154 -4.94 34.74 -4.27
CA MET A 154 -5.76 33.73 -3.58
C MET A 154 -7.14 34.30 -3.20
N ARG A 155 -7.21 35.51 -2.64
CA ARG A 155 -8.48 36.19 -2.32
C ARG A 155 -9.34 36.41 -3.56
N ASN A 156 -8.73 36.86 -4.66
CA ASN A 156 -9.43 37.08 -5.92
C ASN A 156 -9.94 35.78 -6.54
N SER A 157 -9.17 34.70 -6.46
CA SER A 157 -9.57 33.37 -6.93
C SER A 157 -10.77 32.84 -6.15
N LYS A 158 -10.72 32.90 -4.81
CA LYS A 158 -11.85 32.52 -3.93
C LYS A 158 -13.11 33.33 -4.22
N ALA A 159 -12.99 34.63 -4.47
CA ALA A 159 -14.13 35.49 -4.82
C ALA A 159 -14.73 35.18 -6.21
N ARG A 160 -13.93 34.69 -7.16
CA ARG A 160 -14.44 34.22 -8.46
C ARG A 160 -15.20 32.91 -8.30
N GLU A 161 -14.62 31.96 -7.57
CA GLU A 161 -15.26 30.67 -7.29
C GLU A 161 -16.59 30.85 -6.55
N TRP A 162 -16.64 31.72 -5.54
CA TRP A 162 -17.86 32.03 -4.81
C TRP A 162 -18.96 32.62 -5.70
N ARG A 163 -18.60 33.54 -6.61
CA ARG A 163 -19.55 34.10 -7.58
C ARG A 163 -20.12 33.04 -8.51
N VAL A 164 -19.28 32.15 -9.03
CA VAL A 164 -19.72 31.04 -9.89
C VAL A 164 -20.65 30.11 -9.12
N LYS A 165 -20.30 29.72 -7.89
CA LYS A 165 -21.17 28.88 -7.04
C LYS A 165 -22.52 29.55 -6.79
N LYS A 166 -22.53 30.82 -6.44
CA LYS A 166 -23.79 31.58 -6.21
C LYS A 166 -24.64 31.64 -7.49
N THR A 167 -24.03 31.91 -8.64
CA THR A 167 -24.74 31.91 -9.93
C THR A 167 -25.32 30.54 -10.26
N VAL A 168 -24.57 29.46 -10.05
CA VAL A 168 -25.06 28.09 -10.27
C VAL A 168 -26.22 27.75 -9.33
N CYS A 169 -26.14 28.11 -8.04
CA CYS A 169 -27.24 27.89 -7.11
C CYS A 169 -28.51 28.66 -7.52
N CYS A 170 -28.38 29.95 -7.84
CA CYS A 170 -29.52 30.76 -8.28
C CYS A 170 -30.12 30.21 -9.59
N LEU A 171 -29.29 29.76 -10.54
CA LEU A 171 -29.77 29.14 -11.78
C LEU A 171 -30.50 27.82 -11.51
N LEU A 172 -30.01 27.00 -10.59
CA LEU A 172 -30.68 25.75 -10.21
C LEU A 172 -32.02 26.00 -9.51
N GLU A 173 -32.11 27.01 -8.65
CA GLU A 173 -33.36 27.44 -8.01
C GLU A 173 -34.36 27.99 -9.04
N ASP A 174 -33.91 28.82 -9.98
CA ASP A 174 -34.73 29.35 -11.08
C ASP A 174 -35.24 28.23 -12.02
N LEU A 175 -34.38 27.26 -12.34
CA LEU A 175 -34.74 26.11 -13.18
C LEU A 175 -35.73 25.18 -12.48
N ARG A 176 -35.59 24.99 -11.17
CA ARG A 176 -36.52 24.21 -10.35
C ARG A 176 -37.88 24.92 -10.23
N GLY A 177 -37.89 26.24 -10.00
CA GLY A 177 -39.13 27.03 -9.93
C GLY A 177 -39.89 27.12 -11.26
N LYS A 178 -39.17 26.99 -12.38
CA LYS A 178 -39.76 27.02 -13.74
C LYS A 178 -40.09 25.63 -14.31
N ASN A 179 -39.87 24.53 -13.56
CA ASN A 179 -40.03 23.14 -14.02
C ASN A 179 -39.29 22.83 -15.35
N LEU A 180 -38.10 23.41 -15.57
CA LEU A 180 -37.31 23.27 -16.81
C LEU A 180 -36.11 22.32 -16.65
N ILE A 181 -36.11 21.47 -15.64
CA ILE A 181 -35.09 20.43 -15.48
C ILE A 181 -35.41 19.32 -16.49
N ASN A 182 -34.58 19.13 -17.52
CA ASN A 182 -34.77 18.04 -18.48
C ASN A 182 -34.33 16.69 -17.87
N GLU A 183 -34.79 15.58 -18.45
CA GLU A 183 -34.48 14.22 -17.98
C GLU A 183 -32.95 13.93 -17.98
N GLU A 184 -32.18 14.43 -18.94
CA GLU A 184 -30.71 14.23 -19.00
C GLU A 184 -29.96 14.95 -17.86
N LEU A 185 -30.42 16.15 -17.47
CA LEU A 185 -29.86 16.93 -16.38
C LEU A 185 -30.25 16.30 -15.05
N GLN A 186 -31.45 15.74 -14.96
CA GLN A 186 -31.93 15.00 -13.80
C GLN A 186 -31.14 13.70 -13.61
N GLU A 187 -30.90 12.91 -14.66
CA GLU A 187 -30.04 11.71 -14.62
C GLU A 187 -28.60 12.04 -14.18
N ARG A 188 -28.04 13.17 -14.62
CA ARG A 188 -26.70 13.60 -14.19
C ARG A 188 -26.66 14.10 -12.74
N LEU A 189 -27.77 14.61 -12.23
CA LEU A 189 -27.91 14.98 -10.81
C LEU A 189 -28.14 13.73 -9.94
N ASP A 190 -28.88 12.75 -10.44
CA ASP A 190 -29.12 11.44 -9.81
C ASP A 190 -27.82 10.59 -9.75
N LEU A 191 -26.90 10.75 -10.70
CA LEU A 191 -25.53 10.22 -10.56
C LEU A 191 -24.78 10.69 -9.29
N TYR A 192 -25.24 11.77 -8.66
CA TYR A 192 -24.74 12.28 -7.40
C TYR A 192 -25.80 12.24 -6.27
N SER A 193 -26.99 11.65 -6.48
CA SER A 193 -28.00 11.51 -5.42
C SER A 193 -27.56 10.56 -4.31
N ASP A 194 -26.67 9.61 -4.63
CA ASP A 194 -26.04 8.71 -3.67
C ASP A 194 -25.01 9.41 -2.77
N LEU A 195 -24.59 10.64 -3.12
CA LEU A 195 -23.80 11.44 -2.19
C LEU A 195 -24.72 11.92 -1.08
N PRO A 196 -24.49 11.54 0.18
CA PRO A 196 -25.35 11.93 1.28
C PRO A 196 -25.10 13.41 1.62
N LEU A 197 -25.63 14.32 0.79
CA LEU A 197 -25.48 15.77 0.92
C LEU A 197 -25.95 16.25 2.30
N GLY A 198 -26.90 15.55 2.93
CA GLY A 198 -27.34 15.78 4.31
C GLY A 198 -26.21 15.63 5.35
N LEU A 199 -25.26 14.70 5.15
CA LEU A 199 -24.10 14.52 6.02
C LEU A 199 -23.05 15.64 5.86
N LEU A 200 -23.08 16.36 4.74
CA LEU A 200 -22.17 17.45 4.39
C LEU A 200 -22.81 18.84 4.58
N SER A 201 -24.09 18.88 4.93
CA SER A 201 -24.85 20.10 5.17
C SER A 201 -24.65 20.62 6.59
N LYS A 202 -24.67 21.96 6.77
CA LYS A 202 -24.72 22.56 8.10
C LYS A 202 -26.09 22.31 8.71
N GLN A 203 -26.19 21.32 9.60
CA GLN A 203 -27.33 21.17 10.48
C GLN A 203 -26.88 21.49 11.91
N GLY A 204 -27.34 22.63 12.44
CA GLY A 204 -27.28 22.97 13.87
C GLY A 204 -25.90 22.91 14.54
N HIS A 205 -25.92 22.97 15.88
CA HIS A 205 -24.73 22.90 16.74
C HIS A 205 -24.32 21.47 17.10
N GLU A 206 -25.21 20.48 16.89
CA GLU A 206 -25.01 19.08 17.25
C GLU A 206 -24.94 18.17 16.02
N SER A 207 -23.82 17.47 15.86
CA SER A 207 -23.67 16.46 14.79
C SER A 207 -24.51 15.22 15.09
N THR A 208 -25.28 14.78 14.09
CA THR A 208 -26.09 13.55 14.16
C THR A 208 -25.19 12.31 14.29
N LYS A 209 -25.75 11.18 14.76
CA LYS A 209 -24.98 9.92 14.92
C LYS A 209 -24.33 9.48 13.60
N GLU A 210 -25.05 9.57 12.49
CA GLU A 210 -24.55 9.23 11.16
C GLU A 210 -23.43 10.17 10.69
N GLN A 211 -23.55 11.48 10.97
CA GLN A 211 -22.47 12.44 10.69
C GLN A 211 -21.22 12.16 11.52
N ARG A 212 -21.39 11.79 12.79
CA ARG A 212 -20.27 11.39 13.67
C ARG A 212 -19.57 10.16 13.12
N GLU A 213 -20.32 9.12 12.80
CA GLU A 213 -19.80 7.88 12.23
C GLU A 213 -19.10 8.11 10.89
N PHE A 214 -19.69 8.91 10.00
CA PHE A 214 -19.08 9.29 8.73
C PHE A 214 -17.76 10.06 8.92
N ALA A 215 -17.77 11.10 9.75
CA ALA A 215 -16.59 11.93 9.98
C ALA A 215 -15.45 11.13 10.65
N LEU A 216 -15.77 10.29 11.64
CA LEU A 216 -14.80 9.39 12.26
C LEU A 216 -14.25 8.38 11.26
N THR A 217 -15.11 7.73 10.48
CA THR A 217 -14.71 6.75 9.48
C THR A 217 -13.79 7.37 8.44
N LEU A 218 -14.15 8.55 7.91
CA LEU A 218 -13.35 9.28 6.94
C LEU A 218 -11.98 9.67 7.51
N HIS A 219 -11.95 10.15 8.75
CA HIS A 219 -10.71 10.52 9.43
C HIS A 219 -9.81 9.30 9.66
N LEU A 220 -10.36 8.17 10.10
CA LEU A 220 -9.63 6.91 10.34
C LEU A 220 -9.06 6.31 9.04
N HIS A 221 -9.77 6.44 7.91
CA HIS A 221 -9.28 5.97 6.61
C HIS A 221 -8.16 6.86 6.06
N GLY A 222 -8.18 8.16 6.35
CA GLY A 222 -7.16 9.07 5.86
C GLY A 222 -7.24 10.45 6.49
N PRO A 223 -6.44 10.75 7.53
CA PRO A 223 -6.43 12.07 8.18
C PRO A 223 -6.08 13.19 7.21
N LYS A 224 -5.15 12.95 6.27
CA LYS A 224 -4.78 13.92 5.23
C LYS A 224 -5.90 14.19 4.25
N ALA A 225 -6.63 13.14 3.85
CA ALA A 225 -7.80 13.28 2.98
C ALA A 225 -8.91 14.03 3.71
N TYR A 226 -9.15 13.72 4.98
CA TYR A 226 -10.08 14.44 5.84
C TYR A 226 -9.72 15.93 5.95
N SER A 227 -8.46 16.27 6.24
CA SER A 227 -7.98 17.64 6.28
C SER A 227 -8.12 18.35 4.94
N TYR A 228 -7.77 17.71 3.82
CA TYR A 228 -7.97 18.26 2.49
C TYR A 228 -9.45 18.54 2.19
N LEU A 229 -10.33 17.58 2.48
CA LEU A 229 -11.77 17.71 2.29
C LEU A 229 -12.35 18.87 3.12
N ARG A 230 -11.87 19.03 4.36
CA ARG A 230 -12.30 20.10 5.26
C ARG A 230 -11.71 21.47 4.90
N GLU A 231 -10.42 21.55 4.61
CA GLU A 231 -9.66 22.80 4.50
C GLU A 231 -9.57 23.32 3.07
N SER A 232 -9.38 22.43 2.10
CA SER A 232 -9.22 22.79 0.67
C SER A 232 -10.55 22.75 -0.09
N LEU A 233 -11.37 21.73 0.17
CA LEU A 233 -12.69 21.59 -0.45
C LEU A 233 -13.82 22.20 0.38
N HIS A 234 -13.49 22.74 1.57
CA HIS A 234 -14.42 23.45 2.45
C HIS A 234 -15.70 22.65 2.78
N LEU A 235 -15.58 21.32 2.86
CA LEU A 235 -16.68 20.46 3.32
C LEU A 235 -16.89 20.67 4.83
N HIS A 236 -18.15 20.68 5.26
CA HIS A 236 -18.54 20.86 6.65
C HIS A 236 -18.25 19.60 7.47
N LEU A 237 -16.99 19.40 7.78
CA LEU A 237 -16.51 18.30 8.61
C LEU A 237 -16.07 18.84 9.98
N PRO A 238 -16.39 18.13 11.09
CA PRO A 238 -15.95 18.49 12.43
C PRO A 238 -14.44 18.72 12.51
N HIS A 239 -14.00 19.60 13.41
CA HIS A 239 -12.57 19.76 13.66
C HIS A 239 -11.99 18.44 14.22
N PRO A 240 -10.75 18.03 13.86
CA PRO A 240 -10.13 16.81 14.40
C PRO A 240 -10.14 16.72 15.94
N HIS A 241 -10.04 17.85 16.64
CA HIS A 241 -10.19 17.91 18.11
C HIS A 241 -11.58 17.42 18.58
N THR A 242 -12.64 17.69 17.82
CA THR A 242 -13.99 17.17 18.12
C THR A 242 -14.03 15.65 17.95
N LEU A 243 -13.37 15.12 16.91
CA LEU A 243 -13.24 13.68 16.69
C LEU A 243 -12.47 13.01 17.85
N GLN A 244 -11.38 13.62 18.29
CA GLN A 244 -10.60 13.14 19.45
C GLN A 244 -11.47 13.07 20.70
N ARG A 245 -12.29 14.10 20.97
CA ARG A 245 -13.24 14.11 22.08
C ARG A 245 -14.33 13.04 21.96
N TRP A 246 -14.77 12.72 20.75
CA TRP A 246 -15.71 11.60 20.56
C TRP A 246 -15.03 10.25 20.85
N MET A 247 -13.80 10.07 20.38
CA MET A 247 -13.03 8.84 20.60
C MET A 247 -12.59 8.66 22.06
N SER A 248 -12.38 9.75 22.81
CA SER A 248 -11.97 9.67 24.23
C SER A 248 -13.04 9.07 25.14
N SER A 249 -14.28 8.93 24.67
CA SER A 249 -15.36 8.28 25.41
C SER A 249 -15.29 6.74 25.39
N VAL A 250 -14.45 6.17 24.51
CA VAL A 250 -14.31 4.71 24.37
C VAL A 250 -13.23 4.22 25.32
N ASP A 251 -13.57 3.26 26.19
CA ASP A 251 -12.56 2.64 27.06
C ASP A 251 -11.61 1.79 26.22
N SER A 252 -10.33 2.16 26.24
CA SER A 252 -9.26 1.53 25.49
C SER A 252 -8.11 1.16 26.43
N LYS A 253 -8.41 0.63 27.61
CA LYS A 253 -7.40 0.11 28.54
C LYS A 253 -6.93 -1.29 28.13
N PRO A 254 -5.70 -1.68 28.52
CA PRO A 254 -5.26 -3.06 28.43
C PRO A 254 -6.20 -4.00 29.19
N GLY A 255 -6.32 -5.24 28.71
CA GLY A 255 -7.28 -6.22 29.18
C GLY A 255 -8.28 -6.66 28.11
N LEU A 256 -9.33 -7.34 28.55
CA LEU A 256 -10.45 -7.75 27.71
C LEU A 256 -11.33 -6.55 27.38
N ASN A 257 -11.57 -6.33 26.08
CA ASN A 257 -12.45 -5.28 25.60
C ASN A 257 -13.91 -5.76 25.66
N THR A 258 -14.59 -5.41 26.76
CA THR A 258 -15.99 -5.76 27.01
C THR A 258 -16.92 -5.21 25.93
N MET A 259 -16.71 -3.97 25.48
CA MET A 259 -17.53 -3.36 24.42
C MET A 259 -17.48 -4.16 23.12
N MET A 260 -16.29 -4.62 22.71
CA MET A 260 -16.09 -5.45 21.53
C MET A 260 -16.70 -6.83 21.69
N LEU A 261 -16.52 -7.46 22.86
CA LEU A 261 -17.11 -8.75 23.16
C LEU A 261 -18.65 -8.70 23.13
N ASP A 262 -19.25 -7.65 23.68
CA ASP A 262 -20.70 -7.47 23.69
C ASP A 262 -21.25 -7.12 22.30
N MET A 263 -20.46 -6.39 21.49
CA MET A 263 -20.79 -6.18 20.07
C MET A 263 -20.80 -7.49 19.29
N LEU A 264 -19.82 -8.38 19.54
CA LEU A 264 -19.80 -9.72 18.96
C LEU A 264 -20.98 -10.57 19.41
N ARG A 265 -21.40 -10.46 20.67
CA ARG A 265 -22.63 -11.11 21.19
C ARG A 265 -23.85 -10.70 20.36
N ARG A 266 -24.08 -9.40 20.18
CA ARG A 266 -25.21 -8.88 19.37
C ARG A 266 -25.14 -9.38 17.92
N LYS A 267 -23.95 -9.35 17.31
CA LYS A 267 -23.74 -9.87 15.94
C LYS A 267 -24.03 -11.36 15.83
N ARG A 268 -23.73 -12.12 16.89
CA ARG A 268 -24.05 -13.55 17.00
C ARG A 268 -25.53 -13.80 17.25
N GLU A 269 -26.25 -12.89 17.90
CA GLU A 269 -27.71 -12.95 18.00
C GLU A 269 -28.37 -12.66 16.65
N GLU A 270 -27.82 -11.73 15.84
CA GLU A 270 -28.27 -11.44 14.47
C GLU A 270 -27.99 -12.60 13.49
N ASP A 271 -26.77 -13.15 13.50
CA ASP A 271 -26.35 -14.25 12.63
C ASP A 271 -25.50 -15.28 13.42
N PRO A 272 -26.17 -16.26 14.07
CA PRO A 272 -25.49 -17.28 14.88
C PRO A 272 -24.53 -18.16 14.07
N VAL A 273 -24.80 -18.34 12.78
CA VAL A 273 -24.00 -19.21 11.91
C VAL A 273 -22.65 -18.56 11.62
N LYS A 274 -22.67 -17.26 11.31
CA LYS A 274 -21.47 -16.48 10.96
C LYS A 274 -20.60 -16.11 12.16
N TYR A 275 -21.21 -15.76 13.29
CA TYR A 275 -20.48 -15.25 14.47
C TYR A 275 -20.40 -16.25 15.64
N GLY A 276 -21.11 -17.38 15.58
CA GLY A 276 -21.11 -18.37 16.66
C GLY A 276 -19.85 -19.25 16.74
N ARG A 277 -19.05 -19.35 15.67
CA ARG A 277 -17.82 -20.17 15.62
C ARG A 277 -16.64 -19.36 15.11
N VAL A 278 -15.57 -19.32 15.89
CA VAL A 278 -14.38 -18.50 15.61
C VAL A 278 -13.08 -19.28 15.81
N ALA A 279 -12.02 -18.80 15.17
CA ALA A 279 -10.64 -19.10 15.54
C ALA A 279 -10.10 -17.94 16.38
N LEU A 280 -9.29 -18.25 17.40
CA LEU A 280 -8.63 -17.24 18.23
C LEU A 280 -7.14 -17.20 17.87
N MET A 281 -6.66 -16.03 17.47
CA MET A 281 -5.26 -15.76 17.13
C MET A 281 -4.61 -14.96 18.24
N LEU A 282 -3.38 -15.32 18.60
CA LEU A 282 -2.57 -14.60 19.57
C LEU A 282 -1.20 -14.33 18.97
N ASP A 283 -0.74 -13.09 19.07
CA ASP A 283 0.60 -12.71 18.64
C ASP A 283 1.15 -11.57 19.52
N GLY A 284 2.46 -11.59 19.73
CA GLY A 284 3.20 -10.57 20.47
C GLY A 284 3.86 -9.59 19.51
N MET A 285 3.67 -8.28 19.74
CA MET A 285 4.33 -7.24 18.96
C MET A 285 5.30 -6.44 19.83
N ALA A 286 6.54 -6.29 19.38
CA ALA A 286 7.49 -5.39 20.04
C ALA A 286 6.99 -3.94 19.96
N ILE A 287 7.02 -3.25 21.10
CA ILE A 287 6.64 -1.84 21.20
C ILE A 287 7.84 -1.01 21.66
N ARG A 288 7.79 0.30 21.36
CA ARG A 288 8.83 1.23 21.81
C ARG A 288 8.73 1.38 23.33
N LYS A 289 9.83 1.13 24.03
CA LYS A 289 9.98 1.41 25.46
C LYS A 289 9.88 2.91 25.69
N HIS A 290 8.74 3.38 26.20
CA HIS A 290 8.51 4.80 26.45
C HIS A 290 7.42 4.95 27.49
N VAL A 291 7.67 5.81 28.48
CA VAL A 291 6.69 6.17 29.50
C VAL A 291 6.25 7.60 29.24
N GLN A 292 4.94 7.81 29.20
CA GLN A 292 4.33 9.11 28.96
C GLN A 292 3.29 9.43 30.03
N TYR A 293 3.36 10.64 30.58
CA TYR A 293 2.31 11.20 31.42
C TYR A 293 1.17 11.73 30.55
N SER A 294 -0.06 11.33 30.85
CA SER A 294 -1.27 11.85 30.21
C SER A 294 -1.94 12.84 31.16
N PRO A 295 -1.90 14.17 30.88
CA PRO A 295 -2.51 15.18 31.75
C PRO A 295 -4.02 15.00 31.91
N HIS A 296 -4.69 14.46 30.89
CA HIS A 296 -6.14 14.27 30.89
C HIS A 296 -6.60 13.13 31.81
N SER A 297 -5.83 12.04 31.84
CA SER A 297 -6.13 10.89 32.72
C SER A 297 -5.41 10.96 34.06
N GLN A 298 -4.49 11.92 34.23
CA GLN A 298 -3.57 12.06 35.36
C GLN A 298 -2.80 10.76 35.66
N LYS A 299 -2.50 9.98 34.62
CA LYS A 299 -1.83 8.67 34.73
C LYS A 299 -0.58 8.61 33.89
N MET A 300 0.38 7.84 34.40
CA MET A 300 1.54 7.42 33.64
C MET A 300 1.18 6.19 32.81
N THR A 301 1.56 6.18 31.53
CA THR A 301 1.32 5.09 30.59
C THR A 301 2.64 4.60 30.02
N GLY A 302 2.73 3.31 29.64
CA GLY A 302 3.97 2.70 29.11
C GLY A 302 4.62 1.66 30.01
N PHE A 303 4.00 1.36 31.15
CA PHE A 303 4.37 0.24 32.02
C PHE A 303 3.67 -1.05 31.60
N VAL A 304 4.11 -2.17 32.16
CA VAL A 304 3.41 -3.46 32.08
C VAL A 304 1.99 -3.28 32.64
N ASP A 305 1.02 -3.81 31.90
CA ASP A 305 -0.40 -3.71 32.24
C ASP A 305 -1.11 -4.96 31.72
N MET A 306 -1.50 -5.81 32.67
CA MET A 306 -2.15 -7.10 32.43
C MET A 306 -3.68 -6.99 32.47
N GLY A 307 -4.23 -5.77 32.58
CA GLY A 307 -5.66 -5.54 32.71
C GLY A 307 -6.25 -5.91 34.07
N ASP A 308 -5.41 -6.14 35.08
CA ASP A 308 -5.77 -6.41 36.47
C ASP A 308 -5.86 -5.13 37.33
N GLY A 309 -5.46 -3.98 36.78
CA GLY A 309 -5.45 -2.70 37.47
C GLY A 309 -4.31 -2.54 38.47
N LEU A 310 -3.32 -3.44 38.44
CA LEU A 310 -2.10 -3.30 39.25
C LEU A 310 -1.17 -2.25 38.64
N ASN A 311 -0.60 -1.40 39.49
CA ASN A 311 0.38 -0.40 39.07
C ASN A 311 1.77 -1.05 39.05
N GLU A 312 2.14 -1.66 37.92
CA GLU A 312 3.50 -2.12 37.72
C GLU A 312 4.45 -0.96 37.40
N THR A 313 5.70 -1.07 37.87
CA THR A 313 6.77 -0.09 37.59
C THR A 313 7.66 -0.51 36.42
N ASP A 314 7.50 -1.73 35.93
CA ASP A 314 8.30 -2.28 34.84
C ASP A 314 7.84 -1.72 33.50
N ILE A 315 8.79 -1.29 32.67
CA ILE A 315 8.48 -0.72 31.34
C ILE A 315 8.10 -1.84 30.38
N ALA A 316 6.96 -1.69 29.70
CA ALA A 316 6.50 -2.65 28.72
C ALA A 316 7.38 -2.61 27.45
N THR A 317 7.66 -3.79 26.91
CA THR A 317 8.48 -3.98 25.71
C THR A 317 7.72 -4.65 24.58
N GLU A 318 6.63 -5.34 24.90
CA GLU A 318 5.80 -6.09 23.97
C GLU A 318 4.32 -5.87 24.27
N ALA A 319 3.47 -5.89 23.25
CA ALA A 319 2.02 -5.94 23.39
C ALA A 319 1.52 -7.30 22.88
N LEU A 320 0.88 -8.08 23.75
CA LEU A 320 0.23 -9.34 23.39
C LEU A 320 -1.20 -9.05 22.97
N VAL A 321 -1.59 -9.40 21.74
CA VAL A 321 -2.92 -9.11 21.20
C VAL A 321 -3.69 -10.40 20.96
N PHE A 322 -4.96 -10.40 21.38
CA PHE A 322 -5.92 -11.46 21.14
C PHE A 322 -6.92 -11.01 20.09
N MET A 323 -7.03 -11.76 19.01
CA MET A 323 -7.92 -11.45 17.89
C MET A 323 -8.76 -12.66 17.53
N VAL A 324 -10.08 -12.49 17.51
CA VAL A 324 -10.98 -13.51 16.97
C VAL A 324 -11.15 -13.32 15.47
N VAL A 325 -11.18 -14.43 14.75
CA VAL A 325 -11.40 -14.50 13.30
C VAL A 325 -12.58 -15.42 13.03
N GLY A 326 -13.54 -14.94 12.26
CA GLY A 326 -14.70 -15.74 11.86
C GLY A 326 -14.28 -16.91 10.98
N LEU A 327 -14.78 -18.11 11.28
CA LEU A 327 -14.63 -19.25 10.36
C LEU A 327 -15.53 -19.13 9.13
N GLN A 328 -16.63 -18.37 9.26
CA GLN A 328 -17.57 -18.09 8.21
C GLN A 328 -17.65 -16.58 7.96
N GLY A 329 -17.50 -16.19 6.69
CA GLY A 329 -17.35 -14.80 6.28
C GLY A 329 -15.94 -14.25 6.50
N HIS A 330 -15.70 -13.02 6.03
CA HIS A 330 -14.42 -12.35 6.13
C HIS A 330 -14.48 -11.21 7.16
N TRP A 331 -14.26 -11.55 8.43
CA TRP A 331 -14.23 -10.57 9.52
C TRP A 331 -13.27 -11.01 10.63
N LYS A 332 -12.76 -10.03 11.36
CA LYS A 332 -11.84 -10.19 12.49
C LYS A 332 -12.08 -9.10 13.51
N ALA A 333 -11.88 -9.39 14.78
CA ALA A 333 -12.07 -8.43 15.85
C ALA A 333 -10.99 -8.62 16.92
N PRO A 334 -10.19 -7.59 17.25
CA PRO A 334 -9.36 -7.63 18.45
C PRO A 334 -10.28 -7.61 19.68
N ILE A 335 -10.06 -8.54 20.60
CA ILE A 335 -10.87 -8.69 21.81
C ILE A 335 -10.09 -8.39 23.09
N ALA A 336 -8.77 -8.44 23.05
CA ALA A 336 -7.92 -8.08 24.17
C ALA A 336 -6.55 -7.64 23.70
N TYR A 337 -5.89 -6.82 24.50
CA TYR A 337 -4.45 -6.63 24.40
C TYR A 337 -3.86 -6.40 25.78
N TYR A 338 -2.61 -6.81 25.96
CA TYR A 338 -1.88 -6.72 27.23
C TYR A 338 -0.50 -6.15 26.99
N LEU A 339 -0.02 -5.29 27.89
CA LEU A 339 1.32 -4.70 27.80
C LEU A 339 2.26 -5.47 28.71
N THR A 340 3.35 -5.98 28.15
CA THR A 340 4.22 -6.96 28.83
C THR A 340 5.68 -6.66 28.58
N LYS A 341 6.54 -7.12 29.50
CA LYS A 341 8.01 -7.10 29.34
C LYS A 341 8.53 -8.46 28.93
N SER A 342 7.97 -9.51 29.54
CA SER A 342 8.20 -10.91 29.19
C SER A 342 7.03 -11.73 29.73
N LEU A 343 6.45 -12.58 28.90
CA LEU A 343 5.36 -13.47 29.31
C LEU A 343 5.90 -14.85 29.70
N THR A 344 5.60 -15.27 30.92
CA THR A 344 5.77 -16.67 31.31
C THR A 344 4.64 -17.51 30.69
N PRO A 345 4.87 -18.81 30.42
CA PRO A 345 3.82 -19.70 29.95
C PRO A 345 2.60 -19.74 30.87
N ASP A 346 2.81 -19.67 32.18
CA ASP A 346 1.75 -19.70 33.19
C ASP A 346 0.87 -18.45 33.14
N THR A 347 1.46 -17.26 33.07
CA THR A 347 0.70 -16.00 32.93
C THR A 347 -0.07 -15.99 31.62
N GLN A 348 0.56 -16.40 30.52
CA GLN A 348 -0.09 -16.46 29.21
C GLN A 348 -1.27 -17.45 29.18
N LYS A 349 -1.14 -18.59 29.88
CA LYS A 349 -2.22 -19.57 30.06
C LYS A 349 -3.43 -18.94 30.76
N VAL A 350 -3.21 -18.19 31.84
CA VAL A 350 -4.29 -17.52 32.59
C VAL A 350 -5.05 -16.55 31.69
N LEU A 351 -4.34 -15.69 30.96
CA LEU A 351 -4.97 -14.75 30.01
C LEU A 351 -5.81 -15.47 28.94
N LEU A 352 -5.27 -16.57 28.41
CA LEU A 352 -5.98 -17.38 27.42
C LEU A 352 -7.24 -18.04 27.98
N VAL A 353 -7.17 -18.60 29.18
CA VAL A 353 -8.34 -19.20 29.85
C VAL A 353 -9.44 -18.16 30.05
N HIS A 354 -9.10 -16.97 30.57
CA HIS A 354 -10.06 -15.88 30.75
C HIS A 354 -10.69 -15.44 29.42
N ALA A 355 -9.91 -15.33 28.34
CA ALA A 355 -10.44 -14.99 27.02
C ALA A 355 -11.41 -16.05 26.47
N LEU A 356 -11.11 -17.34 26.69
CA LEU A 356 -11.98 -18.45 26.28
C LEU A 356 -13.31 -18.44 27.06
N GLU A 357 -13.25 -18.21 28.37
CA GLU A 357 -14.44 -18.11 29.23
C GLU A 357 -15.31 -16.91 28.85
N ALA A 358 -14.71 -15.73 28.67
CA ALA A 358 -15.42 -14.52 28.28
C ALA A 358 -16.14 -14.64 26.92
N LEU A 359 -15.54 -15.36 25.95
CA LEU A 359 -16.18 -15.67 24.67
C LEU A 359 -17.32 -16.69 24.84
N HIS A 360 -17.11 -17.70 25.68
CA HIS A 360 -18.10 -18.74 25.94
C HIS A 360 -19.37 -18.18 26.61
N GLU A 361 -19.23 -17.30 27.61
CA GLU A 361 -20.34 -16.60 28.26
C GLU A 361 -21.24 -15.85 27.28
N ARG A 362 -20.66 -15.39 26.17
CA ARG A 362 -21.35 -14.64 25.10
C ARG A 362 -21.87 -15.55 23.99
N GLY A 363 -21.82 -16.87 24.19
CA GLY A 363 -22.32 -17.87 23.25
C GLY A 363 -21.46 -18.03 22.00
N ILE A 364 -20.20 -17.59 22.04
CA ILE A 364 -19.23 -17.70 20.95
C ILE A 364 -18.30 -18.88 21.22
N ARG A 365 -18.23 -19.84 20.29
CA ARG A 365 -17.42 -21.03 20.43
C ARG A 365 -16.08 -20.86 19.71
N VAL A 366 -14.99 -20.95 20.45
CA VAL A 366 -13.64 -21.04 19.89
C VAL A 366 -13.37 -22.47 19.43
N MET A 367 -13.05 -22.65 18.16
CA MET A 367 -12.77 -23.95 17.55
C MET A 367 -11.28 -24.24 17.49
N SER A 368 -10.47 -23.23 17.17
CA SER A 368 -9.03 -23.36 17.03
C SER A 368 -8.28 -22.16 17.58
N LEU A 369 -7.04 -22.40 17.98
CA LEU A 369 -6.07 -21.41 18.44
C LEU A 369 -4.88 -21.40 17.49
N THR A 370 -4.45 -20.21 17.09
CA THR A 370 -3.27 -20.04 16.23
C THR A 370 -2.25 -19.12 16.87
N MET A 371 -1.02 -19.60 16.98
CA MET A 371 0.14 -18.86 17.49
C MET A 371 1.40 -19.19 16.69
N ASP A 372 2.45 -18.39 16.90
CA ASP A 372 3.77 -18.74 16.39
C ASP A 372 4.37 -19.98 17.12
N GLY A 373 5.50 -20.46 16.61
CA GLY A 373 6.20 -21.62 17.17
C GLY A 373 7.18 -21.29 18.30
N HIS A 374 6.94 -20.23 19.08
CA HIS A 374 7.83 -19.87 20.18
C HIS A 374 7.78 -20.90 21.32
N ALA A 375 8.90 -21.08 22.04
CA ALA A 375 9.01 -22.11 23.07
C ALA A 375 8.06 -21.88 24.26
N SER A 376 7.79 -20.63 24.62
CA SER A 376 6.81 -20.26 25.65
C SER A 376 5.40 -20.72 25.26
N ASN A 377 4.99 -20.48 24.00
CA ASN A 377 3.68 -20.85 23.48
C ASN A 377 3.50 -22.38 23.47
N ILE A 378 4.52 -23.12 23.04
CA ILE A 378 4.51 -24.59 23.09
C ILE A 378 4.38 -25.08 24.55
N SER A 379 5.09 -24.44 25.49
CA SER A 379 5.01 -24.79 26.92
C SER A 379 3.61 -24.55 27.47
N MET A 380 3.01 -23.39 27.17
CA MET A 380 1.64 -23.04 27.56
C MET A 380 0.63 -24.08 27.06
N PHE A 381 0.72 -24.49 25.79
CA PHE A 381 -0.19 -25.52 25.25
C PHE A 381 -0.02 -26.88 25.91
N ASN A 382 1.22 -27.27 26.26
CA ASN A 382 1.44 -28.51 27.01
C ASN A 382 0.80 -28.42 28.42
N GLN A 383 0.91 -27.28 29.10
CA GLN A 383 0.25 -27.04 30.40
C GLN A 383 -1.29 -27.01 30.32
N LEU A 384 -1.86 -26.80 29.13
CA LEU A 384 -3.30 -26.90 28.87
C LEU A 384 -3.74 -28.34 28.54
N GLY A 385 -2.78 -29.25 28.31
CA GLY A 385 -3.04 -30.67 28.07
C GLY A 385 -2.80 -31.13 26.63
N CYS A 386 -2.20 -30.31 25.77
CA CYS A 386 -1.63 -30.77 24.51
C CYS A 386 -0.31 -31.56 24.74
N GLN A 387 0.10 -32.33 23.75
CA GLN A 387 1.39 -33.03 23.75
C GLN A 387 2.16 -32.68 22.48
N LEU A 388 2.71 -31.46 22.46
CA LEU A 388 3.42 -30.89 21.30
C LEU A 388 4.93 -31.14 21.32
N LYS A 389 5.48 -31.53 22.48
CA LYS A 389 6.90 -31.92 22.66
C LYS A 389 7.11 -33.44 22.66
N ALA A 390 6.08 -34.22 22.35
CA ALA A 390 6.17 -35.67 22.33
C ALA A 390 7.10 -36.17 21.21
N ASN A 391 7.48 -37.44 21.28
CA ASN A 391 8.23 -38.11 20.24
C ASN A 391 7.54 -37.86 18.88
N PRO A 392 8.21 -37.27 17.87
CA PRO A 392 7.58 -36.98 16.58
C PRO A 392 6.98 -38.21 15.90
N CYS A 393 7.46 -39.41 16.26
CA CYS A 393 6.95 -40.70 15.77
C CYS A 393 5.55 -41.04 16.33
N GLU A 394 5.13 -40.45 17.44
CA GLU A 394 3.80 -40.61 18.03
C GLU A 394 2.82 -39.54 17.51
N PRO A 395 1.51 -39.85 17.46
CA PRO A 395 0.51 -38.87 17.07
C PRO A 395 0.45 -37.72 18.09
N LEU A 396 0.64 -36.49 17.60
CA LEU A 396 0.57 -35.30 18.45
C LEU A 396 -0.85 -35.10 18.98
N LYS A 397 -0.99 -34.93 20.29
CA LYS A 397 -2.24 -34.44 20.88
C LYS A 397 -2.32 -32.93 20.69
N THR A 398 -2.99 -32.50 19.62
CA THR A 398 -3.11 -31.09 19.18
C THR A 398 -4.35 -30.37 19.69
N PHE A 399 -4.96 -30.86 20.78
CA PHE A 399 -6.14 -30.23 21.36
C PHE A 399 -6.11 -30.30 22.88
N PHE A 400 -6.90 -29.42 23.51
CA PHE A 400 -7.20 -29.46 24.93
C PHE A 400 -8.71 -29.22 25.17
N PRO A 401 -9.26 -29.67 26.31
CA PRO A 401 -10.65 -29.39 26.66
C PRO A 401 -10.82 -27.92 27.05
N HIS A 402 -11.86 -27.27 26.52
CA HIS A 402 -12.22 -25.91 26.89
C HIS A 402 -12.52 -25.82 28.40
N PRO A 403 -12.02 -24.80 29.12
CA PRO A 403 -12.12 -24.70 30.58
C PRO A 403 -13.57 -24.79 31.09
N ALA A 404 -14.49 -24.03 30.49
CA ALA A 404 -15.90 -24.05 30.90
C ALA A 404 -16.77 -25.21 30.34
N THR A 405 -16.46 -25.77 29.17
CA THR A 405 -17.39 -26.70 28.46
C THR A 405 -16.86 -28.10 28.23
N GLY A 406 -15.56 -28.33 28.45
CA GLY A 406 -14.89 -29.59 28.11
C GLY A 406 -14.77 -29.87 26.61
N LYS A 407 -15.38 -29.07 25.73
CA LYS A 407 -15.31 -29.27 24.26
C LYS A 407 -13.88 -29.05 23.76
N ARG A 408 -13.47 -29.80 22.75
CA ARG A 408 -12.11 -29.71 22.19
C ARG A 408 -11.88 -28.34 21.54
N VAL A 409 -10.75 -27.72 21.90
CA VAL A 409 -10.15 -26.57 21.23
C VAL A 409 -8.85 -27.05 20.58
N PHE A 410 -8.76 -26.91 19.25
CA PHE A 410 -7.60 -27.37 18.48
C PHE A 410 -6.51 -26.31 18.47
N VAL A 411 -5.25 -26.72 18.47
CA VAL A 411 -4.09 -25.84 18.40
C VAL A 411 -3.42 -25.99 17.03
N MET A 412 -3.16 -24.87 16.38
CA MET A 412 -2.47 -24.77 15.10
C MET A 412 -1.29 -23.82 15.21
N MET A 413 -0.17 -24.19 14.59
CA MET A 413 0.97 -23.29 14.43
C MET A 413 0.78 -22.45 13.17
N ASP A 414 1.25 -21.20 13.20
CA ASP A 414 1.24 -20.36 12.00
C ASP A 414 2.09 -20.99 10.87
N ALA A 415 1.41 -21.43 9.80
CA ALA A 415 2.04 -22.02 8.62
C ALA A 415 3.05 -21.07 7.95
N CYS A 416 2.81 -19.75 7.98
CA CYS A 416 3.74 -18.78 7.41
C CYS A 416 5.05 -18.72 8.22
N HIS A 417 4.95 -18.77 9.55
CA HIS A 417 6.10 -18.90 10.42
C HIS A 417 6.84 -20.24 10.19
N MET A 418 6.11 -21.35 10.09
CA MET A 418 6.70 -22.68 9.84
C MET A 418 7.46 -22.73 8.50
N LEU A 419 6.93 -22.11 7.45
CA LEU A 419 7.60 -22.01 6.16
C LEU A 419 8.92 -21.23 6.23
N LYS A 420 8.95 -20.12 6.98
CA LYS A 420 10.19 -19.37 7.22
C LYS A 420 11.22 -20.23 7.97
N LEU A 421 10.79 -21.00 8.96
CA LEU A 421 11.67 -21.92 9.67
C LEU A 421 12.22 -23.02 8.75
N ALA A 422 11.40 -23.59 7.86
CA ALA A 422 11.85 -24.57 6.89
C ALA A 422 12.94 -24.01 5.95
N ARG A 423 12.78 -22.78 5.45
CA ARG A 423 13.80 -22.11 4.64
C ARG A 423 15.09 -21.88 5.45
N ASN A 424 14.96 -21.33 6.66
CA ASN A 424 16.12 -21.05 7.51
C ASN A 424 16.88 -22.34 7.87
N MET A 425 16.14 -23.42 8.14
CA MET A 425 16.69 -24.74 8.40
C MET A 425 17.45 -25.27 7.18
N LEU A 426 16.86 -25.17 5.98
CA LEU A 426 17.54 -25.59 4.76
C LEU A 426 18.85 -24.82 4.56
N GLN A 427 18.88 -23.51 4.76
CA GLN A 427 20.12 -22.72 4.63
C GLN A 427 21.16 -23.10 5.68
N ALA A 428 20.76 -23.22 6.96
CA ALA A 428 21.68 -23.38 8.07
C ALA A 428 22.27 -24.80 8.21
N TYR A 429 21.49 -25.83 7.88
CA TYR A 429 21.88 -27.23 8.09
C TYR A 429 22.22 -27.97 6.79
N SER A 430 22.22 -27.27 5.65
CA SER A 430 22.64 -27.85 4.39
C SER A 430 24.11 -28.30 4.45
N PRO A 431 24.47 -29.49 3.94
CA PRO A 431 23.58 -30.49 3.32
C PRO A 431 22.84 -31.37 4.35
N ILE A 432 21.56 -31.66 4.06
CA ILE A 432 20.70 -32.57 4.83
C ILE A 432 20.52 -33.87 4.05
N CYS A 433 20.61 -35.01 4.71
CA CYS A 433 20.43 -36.32 4.07
C CYS A 433 18.95 -36.71 4.06
N SER A 434 18.45 -37.12 2.89
CA SER A 434 17.17 -37.80 2.70
C SER A 434 17.40 -39.24 2.23
N ARG A 435 16.33 -40.02 2.13
CA ARG A 435 16.38 -41.37 1.52
C ARG A 435 16.77 -41.36 0.04
N THR A 436 16.57 -40.23 -0.65
CA THR A 436 16.79 -40.09 -2.10
C THR A 436 18.11 -39.39 -2.44
N GLY A 437 18.78 -38.79 -1.45
CA GLY A 437 20.09 -38.15 -1.64
C GLY A 437 20.30 -36.95 -0.72
N LEU A 438 21.20 -36.05 -1.13
CA LEU A 438 21.53 -34.84 -0.36
C LEU A 438 20.65 -33.67 -0.77
N ILE A 439 20.01 -33.05 0.22
CA ILE A 439 19.29 -31.79 0.10
C ILE A 439 20.28 -30.66 0.37
N ASN A 440 20.51 -29.79 -0.61
CA ASN A 440 21.53 -28.73 -0.50
C ASN A 440 20.99 -27.36 -0.92
N TRP A 441 21.21 -26.35 -0.06
CA TRP A 441 20.92 -24.94 -0.35
C TRP A 441 21.70 -24.40 -1.56
N ASP A 442 22.90 -24.92 -1.82
CA ASP A 442 23.77 -24.50 -2.93
C ASP A 442 23.10 -24.61 -4.30
N TYR A 443 22.14 -25.54 -4.47
CA TYR A 443 21.38 -25.64 -5.72
C TYR A 443 20.52 -24.39 -5.98
N VAL A 444 19.98 -23.77 -4.93
CA VAL A 444 19.20 -22.52 -5.02
C VAL A 444 20.12 -21.35 -5.36
N VAL A 445 21.31 -21.31 -4.75
CA VAL A 445 22.36 -20.32 -5.06
C VAL A 445 22.79 -20.44 -6.53
N CYS A 446 23.17 -21.64 -6.96
CA CYS A 446 23.59 -21.90 -8.33
C CYS A 446 22.48 -21.60 -9.36
N LEU A 447 21.21 -21.85 -9.01
CA LEU A 447 20.08 -21.47 -9.85
C LEU A 447 20.03 -19.95 -10.05
N ASN A 448 20.15 -19.18 -8.97
CA ASN A 448 20.19 -17.71 -9.05
C ASN A 448 21.39 -17.21 -9.86
N ASP A 449 22.57 -17.81 -9.68
CA ASP A 449 23.78 -17.48 -10.43
C ASP A 449 23.60 -17.68 -11.94
N ILE A 450 23.02 -18.81 -12.36
CA ILE A 450 22.77 -19.10 -13.77
C ILE A 450 21.77 -18.11 -14.35
N GLN A 451 20.69 -17.81 -13.64
CA GLN A 451 19.67 -16.85 -14.09
C GLN A 451 20.26 -15.45 -14.26
N THR A 452 21.11 -15.04 -13.31
CA THR A 452 21.78 -13.73 -13.34
C THR A 452 22.79 -13.66 -14.48
N LYS A 453 23.62 -14.70 -14.66
CA LYS A 453 24.64 -14.76 -15.73
C LYS A 453 24.02 -14.82 -17.12
N LYS A 454 22.92 -15.55 -17.29
CA LYS A 454 22.24 -15.69 -18.59
C LYS A 454 21.25 -14.58 -18.90
N GLY A 455 20.79 -13.84 -17.89
CA GLY A 455 19.72 -12.84 -18.02
C GLY A 455 18.33 -13.43 -18.27
N LEU A 456 18.15 -14.76 -18.16
CA LEU A 456 16.88 -15.45 -18.37
C LEU A 456 16.49 -16.25 -17.12
N HIS A 457 15.28 -16.01 -16.62
CA HIS A 457 14.73 -16.73 -15.48
C HIS A 457 13.95 -17.98 -15.90
N ALA A 458 14.11 -19.08 -15.16
CA ALA A 458 13.40 -20.34 -15.37
C ALA A 458 11.97 -20.29 -14.80
N ALA A 459 11.20 -19.26 -15.17
CA ALA A 459 9.82 -19.00 -14.74
C ALA A 459 9.59 -19.05 -13.20
N ASN A 460 10.63 -18.80 -12.41
CA ASN A 460 10.56 -18.65 -10.96
C ASN A 460 10.87 -17.21 -10.56
N ARG A 461 10.69 -16.90 -9.26
CA ARG A 461 10.85 -15.54 -8.71
C ARG A 461 12.13 -15.37 -7.88
N VAL A 462 13.01 -16.36 -7.91
CA VAL A 462 14.26 -16.33 -7.14
C VAL A 462 15.17 -15.25 -7.70
N THR A 463 15.72 -14.45 -6.79
CA THR A 463 16.63 -13.33 -7.05
C THR A 463 17.66 -13.28 -5.92
N GLU A 464 18.67 -12.41 -6.02
CA GLU A 464 19.69 -12.23 -4.98
C GLU A 464 19.10 -12.01 -3.57
N LYS A 465 17.96 -11.30 -3.47
CA LYS A 465 17.24 -11.07 -2.21
C LYS A 465 16.75 -12.35 -1.54
N HIS A 466 16.56 -13.43 -2.32
CA HIS A 466 16.16 -14.75 -1.81
C HIS A 466 17.34 -15.56 -1.30
N ILE A 467 18.56 -15.24 -1.74
CA ILE A 467 19.80 -15.88 -1.28
C ILE A 467 20.30 -15.15 -0.04
N GLN A 468 20.44 -13.83 -0.13
CA GLN A 468 20.92 -12.94 0.94
C GLN A 468 19.74 -12.41 1.77
N PHE A 469 18.93 -13.32 2.31
CA PHE A 469 17.68 -12.94 2.99
C PHE A 469 17.86 -12.57 4.46
N ASP A 470 19.08 -12.54 5.02
CA ASP A 470 19.32 -12.31 6.46
C ASP A 470 18.68 -11.02 6.99
N SER A 471 18.81 -9.92 6.23
CA SER A 471 18.17 -8.63 6.54
C SER A 471 16.64 -8.65 6.40
N GLN A 472 16.08 -9.64 5.71
CA GLN A 472 14.65 -9.82 5.44
C GLN A 472 14.14 -11.20 5.87
N LYS A 473 14.74 -11.80 6.92
CA LYS A 473 14.43 -13.16 7.38
C LYS A 473 12.95 -13.34 7.72
N MET A 474 12.28 -12.29 8.15
CA MET A 474 10.85 -12.31 8.49
C MET A 474 9.89 -12.22 7.30
N LYS A 475 10.40 -11.93 6.09
CA LYS A 475 9.57 -11.75 4.89
C LYS A 475 9.13 -13.10 4.33
N VAL A 476 7.86 -13.43 4.59
CA VAL A 476 7.22 -14.70 4.17
C VAL A 476 7.25 -14.89 2.66
N SER A 477 7.10 -13.81 1.88
CA SER A 477 7.10 -13.91 0.42
C SER A 477 8.42 -14.43 -0.15
N LEU A 478 9.56 -14.11 0.47
CA LEU A 478 10.85 -14.67 0.07
C LEU A 478 10.90 -16.18 0.35
N ALA A 479 10.46 -16.62 1.54
CA ALA A 479 10.41 -18.04 1.88
C ALA A 479 9.50 -18.84 0.94
N ALA A 480 8.30 -18.33 0.68
CA ALA A 480 7.33 -18.99 -0.21
C ALA A 480 7.80 -19.03 -1.67
N GLN A 481 8.53 -18.03 -2.14
CA GLN A 481 9.06 -18.02 -3.51
C GLN A 481 10.28 -18.95 -3.66
N THR A 482 11.15 -19.00 -2.64
CA THR A 482 12.30 -19.92 -2.62
C THR A 482 11.85 -21.38 -2.56
N LEU A 483 10.91 -21.71 -1.66
CA LEU A 483 10.40 -23.05 -1.46
C LEU A 483 9.14 -23.30 -2.29
N SER A 484 9.20 -22.98 -3.59
CA SER A 484 8.06 -23.12 -4.50
C SER A 484 8.23 -24.24 -5.51
N ARG A 485 7.12 -24.79 -6.00
CA ARG A 485 7.13 -25.78 -7.10
C ARG A 485 7.88 -25.30 -8.33
N SER A 486 7.85 -24.01 -8.68
CA SER A 486 8.57 -23.50 -9.85
C SER A 486 10.09 -23.59 -9.69
N VAL A 487 10.60 -23.44 -8.46
CA VAL A 487 12.01 -23.67 -8.16
C VAL A 487 12.36 -25.16 -8.29
N ALA A 488 11.54 -26.06 -7.72
CA ALA A 488 11.77 -27.50 -7.86
C ALA A 488 11.77 -27.95 -9.34
N VAL A 489 10.86 -27.43 -10.15
CA VAL A 489 10.84 -27.69 -11.60
C VAL A 489 12.09 -27.14 -12.28
N ALA A 490 12.50 -25.90 -11.97
CA ALA A 490 13.71 -25.31 -12.55
C ALA A 490 14.97 -26.12 -12.24
N LEU A 491 15.12 -26.64 -11.01
CA LEU A 491 16.24 -27.50 -10.63
C LEU A 491 16.29 -28.78 -11.49
N ARG A 492 15.13 -29.44 -11.70
CA ARG A 492 15.03 -30.63 -12.54
C ARG A 492 15.30 -30.32 -14.01
N THR A 493 14.78 -29.20 -14.52
CA THR A 493 15.07 -28.76 -15.90
C THR A 493 16.55 -28.52 -16.12
N LEU A 494 17.26 -27.89 -15.17
CA LEU A 494 18.71 -27.69 -15.30
C LEU A 494 19.50 -29.02 -15.28
N ARG A 495 19.05 -30.00 -14.49
CA ARG A 495 19.59 -31.36 -14.55
C ARG A 495 19.36 -31.98 -15.93
N ASP A 496 18.14 -31.91 -16.45
CA ASP A 496 17.76 -32.53 -17.73
C ASP A 496 18.47 -31.86 -18.92
N LEU A 497 18.81 -30.58 -18.79
CA LEU A 497 19.67 -29.84 -19.73
C LEU A 497 21.17 -30.16 -19.61
N GLY A 498 21.57 -31.05 -18.69
CA GLY A 498 22.95 -31.50 -18.54
C GLY A 498 23.87 -30.56 -17.77
N TYR A 499 23.35 -29.64 -16.94
CA TYR A 499 24.21 -28.81 -16.10
C TYR A 499 24.92 -29.66 -15.04
N PRO A 500 26.27 -29.72 -15.01
CA PRO A 500 27.01 -30.64 -14.13
C PRO A 500 26.68 -30.46 -12.65
N ARG A 501 26.47 -29.20 -12.23
CA ARG A 501 26.12 -28.83 -10.86
C ARG A 501 24.73 -29.28 -10.42
N PHE A 502 23.86 -29.77 -11.31
CA PHE A 502 22.48 -30.15 -10.97
C PHE A 502 22.22 -31.65 -11.13
N THR A 503 23.23 -32.46 -11.46
CA THR A 503 23.14 -33.91 -11.64
C THR A 503 22.46 -34.61 -10.45
N LEU A 504 22.77 -34.20 -9.21
CA LEU A 504 22.24 -34.78 -7.98
C LEU A 504 21.17 -33.92 -7.28
N CYS A 505 20.53 -32.97 -7.98
CA CYS A 505 19.57 -32.03 -7.37
C CYS A 505 18.22 -32.65 -6.96
N GLN A 506 17.97 -33.93 -7.29
CA GLN A 506 16.66 -34.57 -7.17
C GLN A 506 16.09 -34.50 -5.74
N ALA A 507 16.90 -34.84 -4.73
CA ALA A 507 16.48 -34.79 -3.33
C ALA A 507 16.09 -33.36 -2.89
N THR A 508 16.79 -32.34 -3.38
CA THR A 508 16.47 -30.94 -3.11
C THR A 508 15.16 -30.52 -3.77
N ALA A 509 14.95 -30.91 -5.02
CA ALA A 509 13.70 -30.63 -5.73
C ALA A 509 12.48 -31.31 -5.05
N GLU A 510 12.64 -32.56 -4.60
CA GLU A 510 11.62 -33.28 -3.82
C GLU A 510 11.30 -32.61 -2.50
N PHE A 511 12.33 -32.18 -1.75
CA PHE A 511 12.14 -31.43 -0.52
C PHE A 511 11.33 -30.14 -0.74
N ILE A 512 11.76 -29.32 -1.72
CA ILE A 512 11.08 -28.05 -2.03
C ILE A 512 9.62 -28.30 -2.41
N GLU A 513 9.36 -29.30 -3.26
CA GLU A 513 8.00 -29.62 -3.69
C GLU A 513 7.14 -30.19 -2.56
N MET A 514 7.70 -30.96 -1.63
CA MET A 514 6.98 -31.43 -0.44
C MET A 514 6.56 -30.25 0.43
N ILE A 515 7.47 -29.32 0.74
CA ILE A 515 7.16 -28.15 1.56
C ILE A 515 6.13 -27.23 0.88
N ASP A 516 6.27 -26.98 -0.42
CA ASP A 516 5.32 -26.17 -1.21
C ASP A 516 3.90 -26.74 -1.12
N ARG A 517 3.74 -28.06 -1.34
CA ARG A 517 2.43 -28.71 -1.28
C ARG A 517 1.83 -28.70 0.13
N LEU A 518 2.64 -28.90 1.17
CA LEU A 518 2.18 -28.80 2.56
C LEU A 518 1.71 -27.38 2.88
N PHE A 519 2.46 -26.37 2.45
CA PHE A 519 2.10 -24.96 2.66
C PHE A 519 0.83 -24.57 1.89
N ASP A 520 0.66 -25.05 0.66
CA ASP A 520 -0.51 -24.80 -0.17
C ASP A 520 -1.81 -25.29 0.48
N ILE A 521 -1.79 -26.48 1.10
CA ILE A 521 -2.94 -27.00 1.86
C ILE A 521 -3.32 -26.06 3.00
N MET A 522 -2.33 -25.56 3.74
CA MET A 522 -2.53 -24.74 4.93
C MET A 522 -2.83 -23.26 4.62
N ASN A 523 -2.66 -22.82 3.36
CA ASN A 523 -2.80 -21.42 2.96
C ASN A 523 -3.76 -21.24 1.76
N SER A 524 -4.76 -22.11 1.64
CA SER A 524 -5.87 -21.94 0.70
C SER A 524 -6.68 -20.68 1.04
N ARG A 525 -6.91 -19.82 0.03
CA ARG A 525 -7.70 -18.58 0.16
C ARG A 525 -8.74 -18.39 -0.94
N ASN A 526 -8.62 -19.13 -2.04
CA ASN A 526 -9.48 -18.96 -3.21
C ASN A 526 -10.40 -20.18 -3.33
N PRO A 527 -11.73 -20.00 -3.23
CA PRO A 527 -12.69 -21.08 -3.41
C PRO A 527 -12.59 -21.83 -4.73
N ARG A 528 -12.05 -21.18 -5.77
CA ARG A 528 -11.87 -21.74 -7.13
C ARG A 528 -10.47 -22.27 -7.39
N ALA A 529 -9.57 -22.24 -6.41
CA ALA A 529 -8.25 -22.82 -6.58
C ALA A 529 -8.35 -24.34 -6.82
N LYS A 530 -7.39 -24.88 -7.57
CA LYS A 530 -7.31 -26.29 -7.92
C LYS A 530 -6.12 -26.96 -7.23
N GLY A 531 -6.16 -28.29 -7.14
CA GLY A 531 -5.08 -29.07 -6.52
C GLY A 531 -4.95 -28.79 -5.03
N PHE A 532 -3.72 -28.76 -4.51
CA PHE A 532 -3.46 -28.57 -3.08
C PHE A 532 -3.76 -27.16 -2.55
N LYS A 533 -3.96 -26.16 -3.45
CA LYS A 533 -4.42 -24.81 -3.08
C LYS A 533 -5.93 -24.70 -2.92
N ALA A 534 -6.68 -25.74 -3.30
CA ALA A 534 -8.12 -25.74 -3.18
C ALA A 534 -8.55 -25.78 -1.69
N PRO A 535 -9.74 -25.27 -1.33
CA PRO A 535 -10.27 -25.40 0.02
C PRO A 535 -10.35 -26.86 0.46
N LEU A 536 -10.05 -27.12 1.73
CA LEU A 536 -10.27 -28.43 2.34
C LEU A 536 -11.76 -28.76 2.34
N GLY A 537 -12.12 -29.82 1.63
CA GLY A 537 -13.48 -30.32 1.49
C GLY A 537 -13.47 -31.80 1.10
N SER A 538 -14.65 -32.42 1.06
CA SER A 538 -14.80 -33.87 0.86
C SER A 538 -14.04 -34.43 -0.35
N LEU A 539 -14.04 -33.70 -1.47
CA LEU A 539 -13.39 -34.10 -2.72
C LEU A 539 -11.86 -34.23 -2.64
N ILE A 540 -11.21 -33.42 -1.81
CA ILE A 540 -9.74 -33.32 -1.74
C ILE A 540 -9.22 -33.88 -0.41
N TRP A 541 -10.11 -34.08 0.56
CA TRP A 541 -9.77 -34.50 1.92
C TRP A 541 -8.84 -35.72 1.96
N THR A 542 -9.19 -36.81 1.27
CA THR A 542 -8.38 -38.03 1.24
C THR A 542 -6.96 -37.76 0.75
N ARG A 543 -6.81 -37.00 -0.36
CA ARG A 543 -5.49 -36.65 -0.92
C ARG A 543 -4.71 -35.71 0.01
N SER A 544 -5.38 -34.78 0.68
CA SER A 544 -4.75 -33.90 1.65
C SER A 544 -4.25 -34.66 2.87
N VAL A 545 -5.05 -35.56 3.42
CA VAL A 545 -4.66 -36.41 4.56
C VAL A 545 -3.48 -37.30 4.19
N GLU A 546 -3.53 -37.95 3.02
CA GLU A 546 -2.41 -38.75 2.53
C GLU A 546 -1.13 -37.92 2.38
N LEU A 547 -1.22 -36.71 1.81
CA LEU A 547 -0.08 -35.81 1.68
C LEU A 547 0.46 -35.36 3.05
N LEU A 548 -0.41 -35.06 4.02
CA LEU A 548 -0.01 -34.68 5.37
C LEU A 548 0.72 -35.82 6.08
N SER A 549 0.20 -37.05 5.98
CA SER A 549 0.85 -38.25 6.54
C SER A 549 2.21 -38.51 5.90
N ARG A 550 2.27 -38.50 4.56
CA ARG A 550 3.53 -38.66 3.82
C ARG A 550 4.53 -37.55 4.13
N GLY A 551 4.05 -36.31 4.24
CA GLY A 551 4.88 -35.16 4.60
C GLY A 551 5.47 -35.30 6.00
N ARG A 552 4.68 -35.76 6.97
CA ARG A 552 5.15 -36.05 8.32
C ARG A 552 6.25 -37.11 8.32
N GLU A 553 6.01 -38.26 7.68
CA GLU A 553 6.99 -39.35 7.60
C GLU A 553 8.28 -38.90 6.91
N TYR A 554 8.14 -38.15 5.81
CA TYR A 554 9.27 -37.60 5.07
C TYR A 554 10.13 -36.68 5.95
N LEU A 555 9.52 -35.72 6.64
CA LEU A 555 10.23 -34.77 7.51
C LEU A 555 10.91 -35.45 8.71
N ILE A 556 10.29 -36.48 9.29
CA ILE A 556 10.88 -37.26 10.39
C ILE A 556 12.11 -38.04 9.90
N SER A 557 12.09 -38.51 8.65
CA SER A 557 13.18 -39.30 8.06
C SER A 557 14.45 -38.52 7.72
N LEU A 558 14.40 -37.18 7.75
CA LEU A 558 15.55 -36.34 7.43
C LEU A 558 16.61 -36.43 8.54
N VAL A 559 17.87 -36.57 8.13
CA VAL A 559 19.01 -36.62 9.04
C VAL A 559 20.08 -35.61 8.63
N MET A 560 20.81 -35.12 9.63
CA MET A 560 22.01 -34.31 9.45
C MET A 560 23.12 -35.14 8.79
N LYS A 561 24.16 -34.48 8.27
CA LYS A 561 25.30 -35.15 7.64
C LYS A 561 26.04 -36.13 8.57
N ASP A 562 26.00 -35.87 9.87
CA ASP A 562 26.57 -36.74 10.93
C ASP A 562 25.67 -37.94 11.29
N GLY A 563 24.52 -38.10 10.63
CA GLY A 563 23.54 -39.15 10.91
C GLY A 563 22.53 -38.80 12.01
N THR A 564 22.67 -37.65 12.67
CA THR A 564 21.73 -37.23 13.72
C THR A 564 20.37 -36.91 13.11
N PRO A 565 19.25 -37.48 13.62
CA PRO A 565 17.92 -37.13 13.13
C PRO A 565 17.65 -35.63 13.26
N LEU A 566 17.15 -35.00 12.19
CA LEU A 566 16.99 -33.55 12.13
C LEU A 566 16.05 -33.04 13.24
N HIS A 567 15.03 -33.82 13.60
CA HIS A 567 14.10 -33.49 14.68
C HIS A 567 14.71 -33.58 16.10
N ARG A 568 15.90 -34.17 16.24
CA ARG A 568 16.68 -34.23 17.49
C ARG A 568 17.84 -33.24 17.51
N SER A 569 18.10 -32.55 16.40
CA SER A 569 19.21 -31.62 16.30
C SER A 569 18.97 -30.38 17.17
N LYS A 570 20.06 -29.79 17.68
CA LYS A 570 19.96 -28.52 18.40
C LYS A 570 19.62 -27.41 17.42
N ARG A 571 18.67 -26.55 17.79
CA ARG A 571 18.26 -25.38 16.99
C ARG A 571 19.47 -24.45 16.78
N TYR A 572 19.77 -24.17 15.51
CA TYR A 572 20.79 -23.22 15.09
C TYR A 572 20.31 -21.83 15.52
N LYS A 573 21.11 -21.16 16.35
CA LYS A 573 20.78 -19.84 16.90
C LYS A 573 20.87 -18.77 15.82
#